data_AF-A0A075H6N9-F1
#
_entry.id   AF-A0A075H6N9-F1
#
_cell.length_a   1.000
_cell.length_b   1.000
_cell.length_c   1.000
_cell.angle_alpha   90.00
_cell.angle_beta   90.00
_cell.angle_gamma   90.00
#
_symmetry.space_group_name_H-M   'P 1'
#
loop_
_entity.id
_entity.type
_entity.pdbx_description
1 polymer ?
#
loop_
_entity_poly.entity_id
_entity_poly.type
_entity_poly.pdbx_seq_one_letter_code
_entity_poly.pdbx_strand_id
1 'polypeptide(L)' 'MAIGISITASFIVGAIKSRMAETGIVKGGLEMAGLGTGVALIGFGIGSELANLGIINV' A
#
# COMPACT_ATOMS: atom_id res chain seq x y z
N MET A 1 9.89 -10.43 1.21
CA MET A 1 10.34 -9.38 2.17
C MET A 1 9.76 -8.00 1.85
N ALA A 2 9.91 -7.48 0.62
CA ALA A 2 9.46 -6.13 0.25
C ALA A 2 8.02 -5.77 0.67
N ILE A 3 7.08 -6.70 0.51
CA ILE A 3 5.66 -6.50 0.88
C ILE A 3 5.49 -6.22 2.39
N GLY A 4 6.16 -6.99 3.25
CA GLY A 4 6.05 -6.80 4.71
C GLY A 4 6.64 -5.47 5.17
N ILE A 5 7.75 -5.04 4.57
CA ILE A 5 8.40 -3.75 4.87
C ILE A 5 7.49 -2.59 4.39
N SER A 6 6.90 -2.74 3.21
CA SER A 6 5.95 -1.76 2.65
C SER A 6 4.70 -1.61 3.51
N ILE A 7 4.04 -2.71 3.90
CA ILE A 7 2.84 -2.67 4.76
C ILE A 7 3.16 -2.04 6.11
N THR A 8 4.30 -2.41 6.71
CA THR A 8 4.71 -1.88 8.02
C THR A 8 5.04 -0.39 7.94
N ALA A 9 5.75 0.06 6.89
CA ALA A 9 6.05 1.47 6.67
C ALA A 9 4.77 2.30 6.44
N SER A 10 3.85 1.81 5.60
CA SER A 10 2.55 2.46 5.36
C SER A 10 1.70 2.55 6.63
N PHE A 11 1.71 1.50 7.45
CA PHE A 11 1.04 1.50 8.76
C PHE A 11 1.67 2.52 9.71
N ILE A 12 2.99 2.58 9.81
CA ILE A 12 3.70 3.53 10.70
C ILE A 12 3.42 4.97 10.29
N VAL A 13 3.51 5.30 9.00
CA VAL A 13 3.22 6.65 8.50
C VAL A 13 1.74 7.00 8.75
N GLY A 14 0.82 6.06 8.54
CA GLY A 14 -0.59 6.24 8.85
C GLY A 14 -0.88 6.44 10.34
N ALA A 15 -0.21 5.67 11.20
CA ALA A 15 -0.31 5.77 12.64
C ALA A 15 0.20 7.14 13.15
N ILE A 16 1.33 7.61 12.63
CA ILE A 16 1.89 8.93 12.98
C ILE A 16 0.95 10.05 12.51
N LYS A 17 0.49 9.99 11.27
CA LYS A 17 -0.44 10.99 10.71
C LYS A 17 -1.76 11.03 11.49
N SER A 18 -2.28 9.87 11.87
CA SER A 18 -3.52 9.74 12.63
C SER A 18 -3.40 10.29 14.04
N ARG A 19 -2.25 10.04 14.71
CA ARG A 19 -1.90 10.66 16.00
C ARG A 19 -1.86 12.18 15.91
N MET A 20 -1.29 12.72 14.83
CA MET A 20 -1.18 14.16 14.59
C MET A 20 -2.53 14.82 14.28
N ALA A 21 -3.48 14.04 13.74
CA ALA A 21 -4.84 14.47 13.47
C ALA A 21 -5.82 14.21 14.64
N GLU A 22 -5.33 13.82 15.83
CA GLU A 22 -6.15 13.43 17.00
C GLU A 22 -7.20 12.35 16.68
N THR A 23 -6.93 11.53 15.67
CA THR A 23 -7.78 10.41 15.26
C THR A 23 -7.20 9.11 15.80
N GLY A 24 -8.03 8.06 15.84
CA GLY A 24 -7.60 6.75 16.33
C GLY A 24 -6.41 6.20 15.54
N ILE A 25 -5.25 6.09 16.19
CA ILE A 25 -3.95 5.66 15.61
C ILE A 25 -4.08 4.34 14.85
N VAL A 26 -4.83 3.38 15.42
CA VAL A 26 -5.11 2.08 14.80
C VAL A 26 -5.90 2.25 13.50
N LYS A 27 -6.91 3.13 13.50
CA LYS A 27 -7.75 3.38 12.33
C LYS A 27 -6.96 4.01 11.19
N GLY A 28 -6.19 5.07 11.46
CA GLY A 28 -5.40 5.71 10.40
C GLY A 28 -4.20 4.88 9.93
N GLY A 29 -3.61 4.05 10.81
CA GLY A 29 -2.63 3.04 10.42
C GLY A 29 -3.22 1.98 9.48
N LEU A 30 -4.42 1.46 9.80
CA LEU A 30 -5.11 0.48 8.98
C LEU A 30 -5.57 1.05 7.64
N GLU A 31 -6.09 2.29 7.62
CA GLU A 31 -6.52 2.98 6.40
C GLU A 31 -5.35 3.19 5.44
N MET A 32 -4.19 3.65 5.94
CA MET A 32 -3.02 3.89 5.09
C MET A 32 -2.33 2.60 4.64
N ALA A 33 -2.30 1.56 5.49
CA ALA A 33 -1.82 0.24 5.09
C ALA A 33 -2.76 -0.41 4.06
N GLY A 34 -4.07 -0.26 4.24
CA GLY A 34 -5.10 -0.77 3.33
C GLY A 34 -5.08 -0.07 1.97
N LEU A 35 -4.98 1.26 1.94
CA LEU A 35 -4.82 2.02 0.70
C LEU A 35 -3.53 1.64 -0.04
N GLY A 36 -2.40 1.56 0.67
CA GLY A 36 -1.12 1.14 0.07
C GLY A 36 -1.15 -0.27 -0.50
N THR A 37 -1.78 -1.21 0.21
CA THR A 37 -1.95 -2.60 -0.26
C THR A 37 -2.90 -2.66 -1.46
N GLY A 38 -4.00 -1.91 -1.43
CA GLY A 38 -4.96 -1.84 -2.53
C GLY A 38 -4.34 -1.31 -3.82
N VAL A 39 -3.54 -0.24 -3.74
CA VAL A 39 -2.80 0.31 -4.90
C VAL A 39 -1.78 -0.69 -5.43
N ALA A 40 -1.08 -1.42 -4.56
CA ALA A 40 -0.13 -2.44 -4.96
C ALA A 40 -0.80 -3.61 -5.71
N LEU A 41 -1.98 -4.05 -5.26
CA LEU A 41 -2.75 -5.10 -5.95
C LEU A 41 -3.24 -4.65 -7.33
N ILE A 42 -3.69 -3.40 -7.45
CA ILE A 42 -4.09 -2.82 -8.75
C ILE A 42 -2.87 -2.75 -9.68
N GLY A 43 -1.74 -2.23 -9.20
CA GLY A 43 -0.50 -2.15 -9.98
C GLY A 43 0.01 -3.53 -10.42
N PHE A 44 -0.19 -4.56 -9.61
CA PHE A 44 0.12 -5.94 -9.96
C PHE A 44 -0.78 -6.48 -11.08
N GLY A 45 -2.10 -6.26 -11.00
CA GLY A 45 -3.05 -6.65 -12.06
C GLY A 45 -2.73 -6.00 -13.40
N ILE A 46 -2.57 -4.67 -13.39
CA ILE A 46 -2.20 -3.87 -14.58
C ILE A 46 -0.84 -4.33 -15.13
N GLY A 47 0.17 -4.50 -14.27
CA GLY A 47 1.48 -4.98 -14.68
C GLY A 47 1.43 -6.37 -15.31
N SER A 48 0.59 -7.26 -14.78
CA SER A 48 0.40 -8.60 -15.33
C SER A 48 -0.29 -8.57 -16.70
N GLU A 49 -1.27 -7.69 -16.92
CA GLU A 49 -1.95 -7.54 -18.21
C GLU A 49 -1.07 -6.88 -19.26
N LEU A 50 -0.31 -5.84 -18.90
CA LEU A 50 0.67 -5.22 -19.79
C LEU A 50 1.80 -6.18 -20.17
N ALA A 51 2.23 -7.05 -19.26
CA ALA A 51 3.21 -8.10 -19.55
C ALA A 51 2.63 -9.17 -20.49
N ASN A 52 1.36 -9.53 -20.33
CA ASN A 52 0.67 -10.50 -21.20
C ASN A 52 0.43 -9.95 -22.62
N LEU A 53 0.21 -8.64 -22.74
CA LEU A 53 0.13 -7.93 -24.03
C LEU A 53 1.50 -7.71 -24.68
N GLY A 54 2.61 -8.10 -24.03
CA GLY A 54 3.97 -7.92 -24.54
C GLY A 54 4.46 -6.47 -24.55
N ILE A 55 3.78 -5.56 -23.85
CA ILE A 55 4.11 -4.13 -23.81
C ILE A 55 5.26 -3.85 -22.84
N ILE A 56 5.34 -4.60 -21.74
CA ILE A 56 6.42 -4.50 -20.76
C ILE A 56 7.01 -5.89 -20.48
N ASN A 57 8.32 -5.96 -20.25
CA ASN A 57 9.01 -7.18 -19.88
C ASN A 57 9.28 -7.18 -18.36
N VAL A 58 8.81 -8.22 -17.67
CA VAL A 58 8.99 -8.44 -16.23
C VAL A 58 10.32 -9.14 -15.96
#